data_AF-A0A0U2WXW7-F1
#
_entry.id   AF-A0A0U2WXW7-F1
#
_cell.length_a   1.000
_cell.length_b   1.000
_cell.length_c   1.000
_cell.angle_alpha   90.00
_cell.angle_beta   90.00
_cell.angle_gamma   90.00
#
_symmetry.space_group_name_H-M   'P 1'
#
loop_
_entity.id
_entity.type
_entity.pdbx_description
1 polymer ?
#
loop_
_entity_poly.entity_id
_entity_poly.type
_entity_poly.pdbx_seq_one_letter_code
_entity_poly.pdbx_strand_id
1 'polypeptide(L)'
;MSEAQGFLDSIQCFDLWLFKADGLLTAALELTKSSNALRQELSSVADTHKGHEERWQNSLHLNGSASLLYGYALETLFKGILLKHKPESIELEMTMNGSGEIGSAKINKLGVQMNKGHDLVVLANEIGLFKLIENPKQAKKTLNYLSECVKWRSRYPAPQESKKNRRLTGEEATDFMVNSIFIHFDPIYLKSLEIAENGIPE
;
A
#
# COMPACT_ATOMS: atom_id res chain seq x y z
N MET A 1 -9.17 23.56 -21.13
CA MET A 1 -8.37 22.34 -20.84
C MET A 1 -9.33 21.18 -20.87
N SER A 2 -9.12 20.17 -21.73
CA SER A 2 -10.04 19.02 -21.80
C SER A 2 -9.87 18.13 -20.56
N GLU A 3 -10.91 17.34 -20.21
CA GLU A 3 -10.83 16.39 -19.09
C GLU A 3 -9.68 15.39 -19.28
N ALA A 4 -9.44 14.95 -20.51
CA ALA A 4 -8.33 14.06 -20.84
C ALA A 4 -6.96 14.72 -20.61
N GLN A 5 -6.81 16.01 -20.93
CA GLN A 5 -5.58 16.74 -20.63
C GLN A 5 -5.38 16.89 -19.12
N GLY A 6 -6.42 17.27 -18.37
CA GLY A 6 -6.33 17.35 -16.91
C GLY A 6 -5.99 16.00 -16.25
N PHE A 7 -6.50 14.89 -16.79
CA PHE A 7 -6.12 13.54 -16.37
C PHE A 7 -4.63 13.26 -16.62
N LEU A 8 -4.12 13.56 -17.81
CA LEU A 8 -2.69 13.38 -18.14
C LEU A 8 -1.79 14.23 -17.24
N ASP A 9 -2.17 15.49 -17.02
CA ASP A 9 -1.45 16.41 -16.13
C ASP A 9 -1.43 15.86 -14.70
N SER A 10 -2.54 15.29 -14.22
CA SER A 10 -2.63 14.70 -12.88
C SER A 10 -1.75 13.45 -12.72
N ILE A 11 -1.63 12.63 -13.76
CA ILE A 11 -0.78 11.43 -13.75
C ILE A 11 0.68 11.81 -13.61
N GLN A 12 1.11 12.86 -14.31
CA GLN A 12 2.50 13.30 -14.33
C GLN A 12 2.91 14.09 -13.07
N CYS A 13 1.93 14.54 -12.27
CA CYS A 13 2.19 15.33 -11.08
C CYS A 13 2.51 14.45 -9.86
N PHE A 14 3.79 14.15 -9.64
CA PHE A 14 4.26 13.37 -8.50
C PHE A 14 3.72 13.88 -7.15
N ASP A 15 3.62 15.20 -6.96
CA ASP A 15 3.14 15.80 -5.71
C ASP A 15 1.71 15.38 -5.36
N LEU A 16 0.84 15.16 -6.35
CA LEU A 16 -0.51 14.64 -6.11
C LEU A 16 -0.48 13.19 -5.61
N TRP A 17 0.44 12.37 -6.13
CA TRP A 17 0.63 10.99 -5.68
C TRP A 17 1.18 10.95 -4.26
N LEU A 18 2.18 11.79 -3.97
CA LEU A 18 2.76 11.89 -2.63
C LEU A 18 1.72 12.38 -1.62
N PHE A 19 0.99 13.45 -1.93
CA PHE A 19 -0.10 13.96 -1.09
C PHE A 19 -1.14 12.87 -0.77
N LYS A 20 -1.50 12.06 -1.78
CA LYS A 20 -2.43 10.95 -1.59
C LYS A 20 -1.83 9.84 -0.71
N ALA A 21 -0.56 9.47 -0.92
CA ALA A 21 0.14 8.47 -0.12
C ALA A 21 0.22 8.89 1.36
N ASP A 22 0.56 10.16 1.63
CA ASP A 22 0.65 10.71 2.99
C ASP A 22 -0.71 10.77 3.69
N GLY A 23 -1.78 11.11 2.95
CA GLY A 23 -3.13 11.07 3.49
C GLY A 23 -3.56 9.65 3.90
N LEU A 24 -3.20 8.64 3.10
CA LEU A 24 -3.44 7.23 3.42
C LEU A 24 -2.62 6.77 4.62
N LEU A 25 -1.34 7.15 4.70
CA LEU A 25 -0.47 6.87 5.83
C LEU A 25 -1.01 7.48 7.12
N THR A 26 -1.40 8.76 7.08
CA THR A 26 -1.98 9.45 8.24
C THR A 26 -3.22 8.73 8.77
N ALA A 27 -4.13 8.32 7.88
CA ALA A 27 -5.31 7.56 8.27
C ALA A 27 -4.94 6.17 8.86
N ALA A 28 -3.94 5.48 8.30
CA ALA A 28 -3.44 4.21 8.83
C ALA A 28 -2.87 4.35 10.24
N LEU A 29 -2.13 5.44 10.51
CA LEU A 29 -1.57 5.76 11.82
C LEU A 29 -2.66 5.99 12.86
N GLU A 30 -3.71 6.74 12.53
CA GLU A 30 -4.82 7.00 13.46
C GLU A 30 -5.61 5.71 13.81
N LEU A 31 -5.82 4.83 12.82
CA LEU A 31 -6.42 3.52 13.08
C LEU A 31 -5.52 2.63 13.95
N THR A 32 -4.22 2.67 13.72
CA THR A 32 -3.23 1.93 14.52
C THR A 32 -3.23 2.42 15.97
N LYS A 33 -3.25 3.74 16.18
CA LYS A 33 -3.34 4.37 17.49
C LYS A 33 -4.63 3.97 18.22
N SER A 34 -5.75 4.00 17.53
CA SER A 34 -7.05 3.60 18.06
C SER A 34 -7.08 2.10 18.44
N SER A 35 -6.50 1.24 17.59
CA SER A 35 -6.34 -0.19 17.89
C SER A 35 -5.50 -0.42 19.15
N ASN A 36 -4.38 0.28 19.27
CA ASN A 36 -3.48 0.17 20.43
C ASN A 36 -4.14 0.64 21.73
N ALA A 37 -4.93 1.73 21.68
CA ALA A 37 -5.69 2.20 22.84
C ALA A 37 -6.66 1.13 23.36
N LEU A 38 -7.43 0.49 22.47
CA LEU A 38 -8.32 -0.60 22.85
C LEU A 38 -7.59 -1.79 23.47
N ARG A 39 -6.37 -2.09 23.03
CA ARG A 39 -5.55 -3.17 23.62
C ARG A 39 -5.02 -2.81 25.00
N GLN A 40 -4.64 -1.55 25.22
CA GLN A 40 -4.22 -1.06 26.54
C GLN A 40 -5.39 -1.10 27.54
N GLU A 41 -6.61 -0.85 27.08
CA GLU A 41 -7.81 -0.98 27.90
C GLU A 41 -8.07 -2.42 28.36
N LEU A 42 -7.67 -3.44 27.58
CA LEU A 42 -7.85 -4.85 27.95
C LEU A 42 -7.15 -5.23 29.25
N SER A 43 -6.01 -4.61 29.57
CA SER A 43 -5.26 -4.90 30.80
C SER A 43 -5.60 -3.97 31.96
N SER A 44 -6.34 -2.89 31.72
CA SER A 44 -6.54 -1.80 32.69
C SER A 44 -7.99 -1.62 33.15
N VAL A 45 -8.97 -2.10 32.39
CA VAL A 45 -10.39 -2.02 32.76
C VAL A 45 -10.83 -3.35 33.36
N ALA A 46 -11.37 -3.30 34.59
CA ALA A 46 -12.10 -4.43 35.16
C ALA A 46 -13.43 -4.58 34.40
N ASP A 47 -13.50 -5.59 33.53
CA ASP A 47 -14.66 -5.80 32.66
C ASP A 47 -15.12 -7.26 32.68
N THR A 48 -16.33 -7.47 32.17
CA THR A 48 -16.88 -8.77 31.80
C THR A 48 -16.07 -9.41 30.68
N HIS A 49 -16.09 -10.74 30.62
CA HIS A 49 -15.48 -11.49 29.52
C HIS A 49 -15.98 -11.03 28.13
N LYS A 50 -17.26 -10.69 28.01
CA LYS A 50 -17.87 -10.18 26.78
C LYS A 50 -17.28 -8.82 26.36
N GLY A 51 -17.10 -7.89 27.30
CA GLY A 51 -16.52 -6.58 27.01
C GLY A 51 -15.04 -6.65 26.61
N HIS A 52 -14.27 -7.56 27.20
CA HIS A 52 -12.91 -7.87 26.74
C HIS A 52 -12.89 -8.40 25.30
N GLU A 53 -13.76 -9.36 24.97
CA GLU A 53 -13.85 -9.92 23.62
C GLU A 53 -14.24 -8.85 22.59
N GLU A 54 -15.23 -8.01 22.88
CA GLU A 54 -15.64 -6.92 21.98
C GLU A 54 -14.50 -5.92 21.71
N ARG A 55 -13.76 -5.50 22.73
CA ARG A 55 -12.59 -4.61 22.54
C ARG A 55 -11.50 -5.29 21.73
N TRP A 56 -11.23 -6.56 21.99
CA TRP A 56 -10.24 -7.32 21.24
C TRP A 56 -10.59 -7.40 19.75
N GLN A 57 -11.83 -7.77 19.42
CA GLN A 57 -12.30 -7.84 18.03
C GLN A 57 -12.27 -6.47 17.34
N ASN A 58 -12.70 -5.41 18.02
CA ASN A 58 -12.63 -4.05 17.49
C ASN A 58 -11.19 -3.60 17.22
N SER A 59 -10.28 -3.90 18.14
CA SER A 59 -8.84 -3.65 17.95
C SER A 59 -8.31 -4.37 16.70
N LEU A 60 -8.65 -5.65 16.52
CA LEU A 60 -8.22 -6.42 15.36
C LEU A 60 -8.79 -5.86 14.05
N HIS A 61 -10.05 -5.44 14.05
CA HIS A 61 -10.69 -4.82 12.90
C HIS A 61 -9.99 -3.52 12.49
N LEU A 62 -9.74 -2.62 13.44
CA LEU A 62 -9.01 -1.37 13.20
C LEU A 62 -7.61 -1.63 12.63
N ASN A 63 -6.90 -2.63 13.16
CA ASN A 63 -5.56 -2.95 12.67
C ASN A 63 -5.57 -3.59 11.26
N GLY A 64 -6.61 -4.38 10.94
CA GLY A 64 -6.81 -4.89 9.59
C GLY A 64 -7.03 -3.75 8.58
N SER A 65 -7.87 -2.78 8.93
CA SER A 65 -8.11 -1.57 8.14
C SER A 65 -6.86 -0.70 8.02
N ALA A 66 -6.09 -0.52 9.11
CA ALA A 66 -4.81 0.18 9.08
C ALA A 66 -3.83 -0.48 8.10
N SER A 67 -3.71 -1.82 8.15
CA SER A 67 -2.85 -2.59 7.24
C SER A 67 -3.23 -2.41 5.78
N LEU A 68 -4.52 -2.33 5.47
CA LEU A 68 -4.97 -2.01 4.11
C LEU A 68 -4.50 -0.60 3.67
N LEU A 69 -4.66 0.39 4.55
CA LEU A 69 -4.27 1.77 4.25
C LEU A 69 -2.75 1.93 4.11
N TYR A 70 -1.95 1.24 4.94
CA TYR A 70 -0.50 1.15 4.76
C TYR A 70 -0.15 0.57 3.38
N GLY A 71 -0.82 -0.51 2.98
CA GLY A 71 -0.63 -1.11 1.66
C GLY A 71 -0.95 -0.14 0.53
N TYR A 72 -2.06 0.60 0.61
CA TYR A 72 -2.41 1.62 -0.38
C TYR A 72 -1.45 2.81 -0.39
N ALA A 73 -0.94 3.23 0.76
CA ALA A 73 0.05 4.30 0.85
C ALA A 73 1.32 3.92 0.07
N LEU A 74 1.86 2.72 0.30
CA LEU A 74 3.03 2.24 -0.44
C LEU A 74 2.74 2.00 -1.93
N GLU A 75 1.58 1.44 -2.27
CA GLU A 75 1.21 1.25 -3.68
C GLU A 75 1.20 2.59 -4.42
N THR A 76 0.59 3.61 -3.81
CA THR A 76 0.47 4.96 -4.37
C THR A 76 1.85 5.59 -4.51
N LEU A 77 2.68 5.52 -3.46
CA LEU A 77 4.03 6.07 -3.48
C LEU A 77 4.90 5.38 -4.55
N PHE A 78 4.91 4.05 -4.62
CA PHE A 78 5.73 3.31 -5.57
C PHE A 78 5.33 3.61 -7.02
N LYS A 79 4.03 3.70 -7.31
CA LYS A 79 3.54 4.11 -8.62
C LYS A 79 3.94 5.55 -8.96
N GLY A 80 3.85 6.47 -7.99
CA GLY A 80 4.34 7.84 -8.14
C GLY A 80 5.84 7.91 -8.46
N ILE A 81 6.66 7.09 -7.79
CA ILE A 81 8.10 6.99 -8.05
C ILE A 81 8.37 6.49 -9.47
N LEU A 82 7.65 5.45 -9.92
CA LEU A 82 7.77 4.93 -11.28
C LEU A 82 7.35 5.97 -12.33
N LEU A 83 6.29 6.73 -12.05
CA LEU A 83 5.86 7.86 -12.89
C LEU A 83 6.93 8.95 -13.02
N LYS A 84 7.58 9.27 -11.91
CA LYS A 84 8.60 10.31 -11.86
C LYS A 84 9.91 9.90 -12.55
N HIS A 85 10.37 8.67 -12.30
CA HIS A 85 11.74 8.24 -12.63
C HIS A 85 11.84 7.20 -13.74
N LYS A 86 10.73 6.55 -14.11
CA LYS A 86 10.62 5.59 -15.22
C LYS A 86 9.38 5.85 -16.08
N PRO A 87 9.17 7.08 -16.61
CA PRO A 87 8.00 7.41 -17.41
C PRO A 87 7.82 6.50 -18.64
N GLU A 88 8.91 5.96 -19.19
CA GLU A 88 8.92 5.01 -20.31
C GLU A 88 8.29 3.65 -19.98
N SER A 89 8.17 3.32 -18.69
CA SER A 89 7.56 2.07 -18.23
C SER A 89 6.03 2.11 -18.16
N ILE A 90 5.44 3.24 -18.57
CA ILE A 90 4.00 3.55 -18.44
C ILE A 90 3.35 3.49 -19.81
N GLU A 91 2.25 2.75 -19.89
CA GLU A 91 1.48 2.60 -21.13
C GLU A 91 0.14 3.31 -20.94
N LEU A 92 -0.08 4.34 -21.75
CA LEU A 92 -1.32 5.09 -21.83
C LEU A 92 -2.01 4.77 -23.16
N GLU A 93 -3.29 4.48 -23.10
CA GLU A 93 -4.16 4.42 -24.28
C GLU A 93 -4.89 5.73 -24.41
N MET A 94 -4.72 6.39 -25.56
CA MET A 94 -5.32 7.69 -25.86
C MET A 94 -6.18 7.56 -27.10
N THR A 95 -7.37 8.14 -27.06
CA THR A 95 -8.22 8.30 -28.24
C THR A 95 -8.16 9.75 -28.67
N MET A 96 -7.77 10.01 -29.92
CA MET A 96 -7.75 11.34 -30.51
C MET A 96 -8.87 11.48 -31.53
N ASN A 97 -9.50 12.65 -31.59
CA ASN A 97 -10.49 12.96 -32.62
C ASN A 97 -9.80 13.38 -33.94
N GLY A 98 -10.59 13.59 -35.00
CA GLY A 98 -10.08 13.99 -36.32
C GLY A 98 -9.41 15.38 -36.36
N SER A 99 -9.55 16.18 -35.31
CA SER A 99 -8.86 17.46 -35.13
C SER A 99 -7.57 17.37 -34.31
N GLY A 100 -7.17 16.17 -33.87
CA GLY A 100 -5.95 15.94 -33.10
C GLY A 100 -6.09 16.29 -31.61
N GLU A 101 -7.31 16.49 -31.10
CA GLU A 101 -7.55 16.67 -29.67
C GLU A 101 -7.73 15.31 -28.99
N ILE A 102 -7.18 15.19 -27.77
CA ILE A 102 -7.33 13.99 -26.95
C ILE A 102 -8.75 13.96 -26.38
N GLY A 103 -9.56 13.01 -26.85
CA GLY A 103 -10.92 12.77 -26.40
C GLY A 103 -11.00 11.89 -25.15
N SER A 104 -10.07 10.95 -24.99
CA SER A 104 -9.97 10.12 -23.78
C SER A 104 -8.53 9.64 -23.57
N ALA A 105 -8.20 9.36 -22.31
CA ALA A 105 -6.93 8.76 -21.92
C ALA A 105 -7.16 7.73 -20.81
N LYS A 106 -6.44 6.62 -20.85
CA LYS A 106 -6.54 5.52 -19.89
C LYS A 106 -5.15 4.96 -19.59
N ILE A 107 -4.91 4.65 -18.32
CA ILE A 107 -3.71 3.93 -17.89
C ILE A 107 -3.91 2.44 -18.17
N ASN A 108 -3.05 1.86 -19.00
CA ASN A 108 -2.97 0.42 -19.23
C ASN A 108 -1.84 -0.24 -18.43
N LYS A 109 -0.81 0.51 -18.03
CA LYS A 109 0.32 0.00 -17.23
C LYS A 109 1.01 1.12 -16.45
N LEU A 110 1.40 0.85 -15.20
CA LEU A 110 2.24 1.71 -14.37
C LEU A 110 3.46 0.93 -13.89
N GLY A 111 4.50 0.84 -14.73
CA GLY A 111 5.74 0.10 -14.50
C GLY A 111 5.60 -1.43 -14.57
N VAL A 112 4.55 -1.99 -13.95
CA VAL A 112 4.26 -3.42 -13.93
C VAL A 112 2.96 -3.72 -14.68
N GLN A 113 2.82 -4.93 -15.22
CA GLN A 113 1.57 -5.40 -15.84
C GLN A 113 0.38 -5.22 -14.89
N MET A 114 -0.80 -4.88 -15.41
CA MET A 114 -2.02 -4.62 -14.62
C MET A 114 -2.35 -5.72 -13.61
N ASN A 115 -2.17 -6.99 -13.96
CA ASN A 115 -2.41 -8.13 -13.07
C ASN A 115 -1.45 -8.20 -11.85
N LYS A 116 -0.33 -7.47 -11.90
CA LYS A 116 0.67 -7.31 -10.83
C LYS A 116 0.68 -5.90 -10.24
N GLY A 117 -0.21 -5.01 -10.67
CA GLY A 117 -0.27 -3.60 -10.23
C GLY A 117 -0.57 -3.39 -8.75
N HIS A 118 -0.94 -4.45 -8.03
CA HIS A 118 -1.17 -4.46 -6.58
C HIS A 118 -0.14 -5.29 -5.81
N ASP A 119 0.90 -5.77 -6.50
CA ASP A 119 1.97 -6.55 -5.90
C ASP A 119 3.09 -5.63 -5.45
N LEU A 120 3.09 -5.31 -4.16
CA LEU A 120 4.05 -4.37 -3.58
C LEU A 120 5.48 -4.90 -3.64
N VAL A 121 5.70 -6.22 -3.68
CA VAL A 121 7.05 -6.78 -3.84
C VAL A 121 7.55 -6.54 -5.26
N VAL A 122 6.71 -6.72 -6.27
CA VAL A 122 7.09 -6.43 -7.66
C VAL A 122 7.35 -4.93 -7.83
N LEU A 123 6.46 -4.07 -7.32
CA LEU A 123 6.65 -2.61 -7.37
C LEU A 123 7.92 -2.15 -6.64
N ALA A 124 8.18 -2.68 -5.43
CA ALA A 124 9.40 -2.39 -4.69
C ALA A 124 10.68 -2.81 -5.44
N ASN A 125 10.62 -3.91 -6.18
CA ASN A 125 11.72 -4.35 -7.02
C ASN A 125 11.94 -3.38 -8.21
N GLU A 126 10.87 -2.92 -8.85
CA GLU A 126 10.95 -1.96 -9.96
C GLU A 126 11.53 -0.61 -9.56
N ILE A 127 11.26 -0.14 -8.33
CA ILE A 127 11.86 1.09 -7.80
C ILE A 127 13.24 0.87 -7.15
N GLY A 128 13.77 -0.36 -7.17
CA GLY A 128 15.11 -0.66 -6.63
C GLY A 128 15.21 -0.66 -5.09
N LEU A 129 14.09 -0.68 -4.36
CA LEU A 129 14.07 -0.58 -2.89
C LEU A 129 14.95 -1.61 -2.20
N PHE A 130 14.92 -2.86 -2.68
CA PHE A 130 15.65 -3.96 -2.06
C PHE A 130 17.18 -3.83 -2.12
N LYS A 131 17.70 -2.93 -2.97
CA LYS A 131 19.14 -2.62 -3.03
C LYS A 131 19.60 -1.70 -1.90
N LEU A 132 18.67 -0.90 -1.35
CA LEU A 132 19.00 0.17 -0.41
C LEU A 132 18.51 -0.09 1.02
N ILE A 133 17.53 -0.97 1.19
CA ILE A 133 16.98 -1.27 2.51
C ILE A 133 17.89 -2.24 3.28
N GLU A 134 18.13 -1.96 4.56
CA GLU A 134 19.05 -2.75 5.39
C GLU A 134 18.59 -4.20 5.57
N ASN A 135 17.29 -4.42 5.70
CA ASN A 135 16.70 -5.74 5.89
C ASN A 135 15.71 -6.10 4.77
N PRO A 136 16.20 -6.50 3.58
CA PRO A 136 15.35 -6.80 2.43
C PRO A 136 14.46 -8.02 2.66
N LYS A 137 14.88 -8.97 3.52
CA LYS A 137 14.07 -10.14 3.88
C LYS A 137 12.82 -9.72 4.66
N GLN A 138 12.99 -8.89 5.68
CA GLN A 138 11.87 -8.38 6.47
C GLN A 138 10.97 -7.47 5.63
N ALA A 139 11.57 -6.58 4.82
CA ALA A 139 10.81 -5.72 3.90
C ALA A 139 9.94 -6.56 2.95
N LYS A 140 10.49 -7.62 2.36
CA LYS A 140 9.73 -8.54 1.50
C LYS A 140 8.59 -9.24 2.24
N LYS A 141 8.79 -9.65 3.50
CA LYS A 141 7.72 -10.23 4.35
C LYS A 141 6.58 -9.22 4.56
N THR A 142 6.91 -7.99 4.91
CA THR A 142 5.95 -6.89 5.09
C THR A 142 5.19 -6.57 3.81
N LEU A 143 5.89 -6.41 2.69
CA LEU A 143 5.27 -6.08 1.40
C LEU A 143 4.38 -7.21 0.88
N ASN A 144 4.75 -8.47 1.10
CA ASN A 144 3.87 -9.61 0.78
C ASN A 144 2.58 -9.55 1.60
N TYR A 145 2.67 -9.32 2.91
CA TYR A 145 1.50 -9.19 3.78
C TYR A 145 0.59 -8.04 3.32
N LEU A 146 1.16 -6.87 3.08
CA LEU A 146 0.41 -5.70 2.63
C LEU A 146 -0.20 -5.88 1.23
N SER A 147 0.49 -6.60 0.32
CA SER A 147 -0.05 -6.96 -0.99
C SER A 147 -1.29 -7.84 -0.85
N GLU A 148 -1.27 -8.80 0.08
CA GLU A 148 -2.43 -9.65 0.38
C GLU A 148 -3.60 -8.83 0.97
N CYS A 149 -3.30 -7.85 1.83
CA CYS A 149 -4.31 -6.93 2.35
C CYS A 149 -4.98 -6.13 1.24
N VAL A 150 -4.19 -5.54 0.34
CA VAL A 150 -4.68 -4.73 -0.79
C VAL A 150 -5.49 -5.56 -1.78
N LYS A 151 -5.00 -6.75 -2.14
CA LYS A 151 -5.64 -7.61 -3.15
C LYS A 151 -6.93 -8.27 -2.63
N TRP A 152 -6.92 -8.78 -1.40
CA TRP A 152 -7.92 -9.76 -0.97
C TRP A 152 -8.68 -9.37 0.28
N ARG A 153 -7.96 -9.08 1.37
CA ARG A 153 -8.55 -9.08 2.72
C ARG A 153 -9.56 -7.97 2.96
N SER A 154 -9.54 -6.92 2.14
CA SER A 154 -10.54 -5.86 2.14
C SER A 154 -11.84 -6.21 1.40
N ARG A 155 -11.82 -7.21 0.51
CA ARG A 155 -12.93 -7.54 -0.40
C ARG A 155 -13.60 -8.87 -0.06
N TYR A 156 -12.86 -9.81 0.51
CA TYR A 156 -13.35 -11.16 0.74
C TYR A 156 -12.92 -11.69 2.11
N PRO A 157 -13.81 -12.44 2.81
CA PRO A 157 -13.47 -13.09 4.08
C PRO A 157 -12.44 -14.22 3.92
N ALA A 158 -12.21 -14.68 2.68
CA ALA A 158 -11.23 -15.68 2.33
C ALA A 158 -10.64 -15.40 0.93
N PRO A 159 -9.42 -15.86 0.62
CA PRO A 159 -8.82 -15.70 -0.71
C PRO A 159 -9.61 -16.44 -1.80
N GLN A 160 -9.52 -15.95 -3.05
CA GLN A 160 -10.22 -16.55 -4.19
C GLN A 160 -9.51 -17.77 -4.80
N GLU A 161 -8.23 -18.00 -4.49
CA GLU A 161 -7.46 -19.12 -5.03
C GLU A 161 -6.81 -19.94 -3.91
N SER A 162 -7.02 -21.25 -3.92
CA SER A 162 -6.47 -22.18 -2.90
C SER A 162 -4.93 -22.30 -2.95
N LYS A 163 -4.30 -22.03 -4.10
CA LYS A 163 -2.86 -22.26 -4.34
C LYS A 163 -1.98 -21.00 -4.25
N LYS A 164 -2.53 -19.79 -4.30
CA LYS A 164 -1.78 -18.54 -4.01
C LYS A 164 -1.66 -18.26 -2.51
N ASN A 165 -2.25 -19.13 -1.72
CA ASN A 165 -2.48 -19.00 -0.31
C ASN A 165 -1.39 -19.78 0.44
N ARG A 166 -0.22 -19.17 0.66
CA ARG A 166 0.43 -19.49 1.93
C ARG A 166 -0.45 -18.84 2.99
N ARG A 167 -1.28 -19.64 3.67
CA ARG A 167 -1.86 -19.21 4.94
C ARG A 167 -0.71 -18.61 5.75
N LEU A 168 -0.82 -17.34 6.12
CA LEU A 168 0.06 -16.80 7.15
C LEU A 168 -0.02 -17.78 8.32
N THR A 169 1.14 -18.19 8.82
CA THR A 169 1.13 -18.99 10.05
C THR A 169 0.42 -18.19 11.14
N GLY A 170 -0.12 -18.87 12.16
CA GLY A 170 -0.74 -18.17 13.30
C GLY A 170 0.23 -17.15 13.91
N GLU A 171 1.52 -17.47 13.91
CA GLU A 171 2.62 -16.59 14.30
C GLU A 171 2.76 -15.37 13.37
N GLU A 172 2.78 -15.54 12.04
CA GLU A 172 2.86 -14.39 11.11
C GLU A 172 1.64 -13.48 11.20
N ALA A 173 0.46 -14.07 11.33
CA ALA A 173 -0.77 -13.30 11.51
C ALA A 173 -0.71 -12.52 12.82
N THR A 174 -0.24 -13.16 13.90
CA THR A 174 -0.06 -12.50 15.21
C THR A 174 1.01 -11.41 15.12
N ASP A 175 2.13 -11.63 14.44
CA ASP A 175 3.20 -10.63 14.29
C ASP A 175 2.67 -9.36 13.61
N PHE A 176 1.95 -9.49 12.49
CA PHE A 176 1.41 -8.33 11.79
C PHE A 176 0.18 -7.73 12.47
N MET A 177 -0.62 -8.54 13.17
CA MET A 177 -1.81 -8.07 13.86
C MET A 177 -1.50 -7.47 15.24
N VAL A 178 -0.46 -7.93 15.92
CA VAL A 178 -0.14 -7.64 17.32
C VAL A 178 1.15 -6.82 17.46
N ASN A 179 2.22 -7.16 16.72
CA ASN A 179 3.57 -6.62 16.93
C ASN A 179 3.91 -5.40 16.06
N SER A 180 2.90 -4.57 15.75
CA SER A 180 3.05 -3.26 15.10
C SER A 180 3.68 -3.30 13.71
N ILE A 181 2.86 -3.59 12.69
CA ILE A 181 3.22 -3.45 11.27
C ILE A 181 3.96 -2.15 10.95
N PHE A 182 3.65 -1.08 11.69
CA PHE A 182 4.33 0.22 11.63
C PHE A 182 5.86 0.12 11.76
N ILE A 183 6.38 -0.70 12.69
CA ILE A 183 7.83 -0.84 12.92
C ILE A 183 8.56 -1.33 11.66
N HIS A 184 7.91 -2.19 10.89
CA HIS A 184 8.49 -2.72 9.65
C HIS A 184 8.08 -1.93 8.41
N PHE A 185 7.03 -1.13 8.51
CA PHE A 185 6.55 -0.26 7.44
C PHE A 185 7.42 0.99 7.31
N ASP A 186 7.73 1.66 8.42
CA ASP A 186 8.37 2.97 8.42
C ASP A 186 9.71 2.99 7.67
N PRO A 187 10.62 2.00 7.86
CA PRO A 187 11.87 1.94 7.08
C PRO A 187 11.64 1.78 5.58
N ILE A 188 10.56 1.10 5.17
CA ILE A 188 10.21 0.93 3.75
C ILE A 188 9.71 2.26 3.19
N TYR A 189 8.81 2.94 3.90
CA TYR A 189 8.23 4.21 3.45
C TYR A 189 9.31 5.30 3.34
N LEU A 190 10.10 5.50 4.40
CA LEU A 190 11.18 6.49 4.43
C LEU A 190 12.22 6.24 3.34
N LYS A 191 12.65 4.98 3.16
CA LYS A 191 13.61 4.66 2.10
C LYS A 191 13.04 4.87 0.70
N SER A 192 11.72 4.73 0.54
CA SER A 192 11.05 4.99 -0.73
C SER A 192 10.93 6.50 -1.01
N LEU A 193 10.77 7.33 0.02
CA LEU A 193 10.88 8.79 -0.13
C LEU A 193 12.29 9.20 -0.58
N GLU A 194 13.33 8.59 -0.01
CA GLU A 194 14.70 8.83 -0.47
C GLU A 194 14.89 8.45 -1.95
N ILE A 195 14.29 7.36 -2.43
CA ILE A 195 14.30 6.99 -3.86
C ILE A 195 13.50 8.01 -4.69
N ALA A 196 12.37 8.51 -4.17
CA ALA A 196 11.58 9.53 -4.84
C ALA A 196 12.37 10.82 -5.05
N GLU A 197 13.24 11.19 -4.10
CA GLU A 197 14.11 12.36 -4.18
C GLU A 197 15.35 12.13 -5.04
N ASN A 198 16.05 11.01 -4.82
CA ASN A 198 17.38 10.77 -5.38
C ASN A 198 17.39 9.96 -6.69
N GLY A 199 16.25 9.37 -7.07
CA GLY A 199 16.12 8.50 -8.24
C GLY A 199 16.25 7.02 -7.91
N ILE A 200 15.92 6.18 -8.90
CA ILE A 200 15.97 4.71 -8.79
C ILE A 200 17.42 4.24 -8.94
N PRO A 201 17.95 3.42 -8.01
CA PRO A 201 19.33 2.93 -8.10
C PRO A 201 19.50 1.94 -9.26
N GLU A 202 20.57 2.17 -10.05
CA GLU A 202 21.01 1.31 -11.18
C GLU A 202 21.23 -0.15 -10.79
#